data_AF-A0A0P4R029-F1
#
_entry.id   AF-A0A0P4R029-F1
#
_cell.length_a   1.000
_cell.length_b   1.000
_cell.length_c   1.000
_cell.angle_alpha   90.00
_cell.angle_beta   90.00
_cell.angle_gamma   90.00
#
_symmetry.space_group_name_H-M   'P 1'
#
loop_
_entity.id
_entity.type
_entity.pdbx_description
1 polymer ?
#
loop_
_entity_poly.entity_id
_entity_poly.type
_entity_poly.pdbx_seq_one_letter_code
_entity_poly.pdbx_strand_id
1 'polypeptide(L)'
;MTVTETPRLPFYRLAPGIHGPLLALTRAAKKDLDPALVELLLIRASQLNHCAFCLDMHVTDARKAGETDERIALLGAWEEATGLYSPEEQAALALTEAVTLLPQGGVPDEVYDRAAAHFGDTGTVRLIALITAINSWNRINVAARIPVGASLAPAEAAPTPVGGAS
;
A
#
# COMPACT_ATOMS: atom_id res chain seq x y z
N MET A 1 10.01 2.73 23.33
CA MET A 1 9.91 3.85 22.37
C MET A 1 8.54 4.48 22.53
N THR A 2 8.45 5.76 22.90
CA THR A 2 7.18 6.50 22.97
C THR A 2 6.82 7.01 21.57
N VAL A 3 5.81 6.42 20.95
CA VAL A 3 5.19 6.98 19.75
C VAL A 3 4.20 8.03 20.24
N THR A 4 4.55 9.30 20.13
CA THR A 4 3.59 10.40 20.36
C THR A 4 2.53 10.38 19.26
N GLU A 5 1.25 10.45 19.64
CA GLU A 5 0.06 10.37 18.77
C GLU A 5 -0.08 11.54 17.78
N THR A 6 0.74 12.58 17.92
CA THR A 6 0.69 13.76 17.04
C THR A 6 1.46 13.51 15.74
N PRO A 7 0.88 13.81 14.57
CA PRO A 7 1.63 13.86 13.31
C PRO A 7 2.88 14.73 13.45
N ARG A 8 4.02 14.27 12.92
CA ARG A 8 5.28 15.05 12.96
C ARG A 8 5.16 16.35 12.17
N LEU A 9 4.45 16.31 11.04
CA LEU A 9 4.15 17.46 10.21
C LEU A 9 2.90 17.23 9.36
N PRO A 10 2.19 18.30 8.94
CA PRO A 10 1.09 18.20 7.99
C PRO A 10 1.62 18.01 6.55
N PHE A 11 2.22 16.84 6.29
CA PHE A 11 3.02 16.50 5.09
C PHE A 11 2.41 16.96 3.77
N TYR A 12 1.20 16.49 3.44
CA TYR A 12 0.55 16.82 2.17
C TYR A 12 0.05 18.26 2.09
N ARG A 13 -0.15 18.95 3.23
CA ARG A 13 -0.49 20.38 3.23
C ARG A 13 0.73 21.25 2.92
N LEU A 14 1.89 20.88 3.46
CA LEU A 14 3.15 21.61 3.21
C LEU A 14 3.69 21.38 1.80
N ALA A 15 3.40 20.21 1.21
CA ALA A 15 3.81 19.86 -0.15
C ALA A 15 2.65 19.21 -0.95
N PRO A 16 1.64 20.02 -1.37
CA PRO A 16 0.42 19.51 -2.00
C PRO A 16 0.66 18.79 -3.34
N GLY A 17 1.77 19.07 -4.01
CA GLY A 17 2.15 18.42 -5.26
C GLY A 17 2.57 16.95 -5.14
N ILE A 18 2.75 16.41 -3.93
CA ILE A 18 3.24 15.02 -3.73
C ILE A 18 2.09 14.00 -3.80
N HIS A 19 0.92 14.33 -3.24
CA HIS A 19 -0.19 13.37 -3.12
C HIS A 19 -0.72 12.91 -4.49
N GLY A 20 -0.93 13.86 -5.41
CA GLY A 20 -1.50 13.60 -6.73
C GLY A 20 -0.72 12.57 -7.55
N PRO A 21 0.62 12.75 -7.74
CA PRO A 21 1.46 11.81 -8.45
C PRO A 21 1.49 10.40 -7.83
N LEU A 22 1.58 10.28 -6.50
CA LEU A 22 1.54 8.96 -5.85
C LEU A 22 0.20 8.27 -6.11
N LEU A 23 -0.91 9.00 -6.01
CA LEU A 23 -2.24 8.47 -6.29
C LEU A 23 -2.41 8.08 -7.76
N ALA A 24 -1.83 8.85 -8.69
CA ALA A 24 -1.84 8.54 -10.11
C ALA A 24 -1.08 7.23 -10.40
N LEU A 25 0.09 7.02 -9.79
CA LEU A 25 0.82 5.76 -9.88
C LEU A 25 -0.01 4.59 -9.35
N THR A 26 -0.61 4.72 -8.15
CA THR A 26 -1.48 3.69 -7.58
C THR A 26 -2.63 3.33 -8.52
N ARG A 27 -3.33 4.32 -9.08
CA ARG A 27 -4.45 4.08 -10.01
C ARG A 27 -4.02 3.39 -11.30
N ALA A 28 -2.90 3.82 -11.88
CA ALA A 28 -2.37 3.20 -13.09
C ALA A 28 -1.97 1.74 -12.83
N ALA A 29 -1.37 1.46 -11.67
CA ALA A 29 -0.94 0.12 -11.28
C ALA A 29 -2.11 -0.84 -10.99
N LYS A 30 -3.22 -0.35 -10.40
CA LYS A 30 -4.40 -1.17 -10.10
C LYS A 30 -5.18 -1.63 -11.34
N LYS A 31 -4.92 -1.05 -12.51
CA LYS A 31 -5.72 -1.28 -13.72
C LYS A 31 -5.70 -2.76 -14.12
N ASP A 32 -6.89 -3.32 -14.39
CA ASP A 32 -7.14 -4.71 -14.79
C ASP A 32 -6.58 -5.79 -13.83
N LEU A 33 -6.27 -5.43 -12.58
CA LEU A 33 -6.00 -6.39 -11.50
C LEU A 33 -7.29 -6.65 -10.71
N ASP A 34 -7.42 -7.85 -10.16
CA ASP A 34 -8.51 -8.19 -9.26
C ASP A 34 -8.46 -7.27 -8.01
N PRO A 35 -9.56 -6.56 -7.67
CA PRO A 35 -9.58 -5.66 -6.52
C PRO A 35 -9.30 -6.34 -5.17
N ALA A 36 -9.75 -7.57 -4.96
CA ALA A 36 -9.52 -8.32 -3.73
C ALA A 36 -8.02 -8.68 -3.59
N LEU A 37 -7.41 -9.21 -4.67
CA LEU A 37 -5.97 -9.46 -4.72
C LEU A 37 -5.18 -8.18 -4.44
N VAL A 38 -5.53 -7.07 -5.11
CA VAL A 38 -4.87 -5.78 -4.91
C VAL A 38 -4.82 -5.42 -3.42
N GLU A 39 -5.95 -5.48 -2.71
CA GLU A 39 -5.96 -5.11 -1.30
C GLU A 39 -5.17 -6.07 -0.41
N LEU A 40 -5.13 -7.38 -0.71
CA LEU A 40 -4.23 -8.31 0.00
C LEU A 40 -2.75 -7.92 -0.15
N LEU A 41 -2.29 -7.56 -1.35
CA LEU A 41 -0.90 -7.15 -1.56
C LEU A 41 -0.59 -5.85 -0.79
N LEU A 42 -1.53 -4.91 -0.80
CA LEU A 42 -1.39 -3.63 -0.09
C LEU A 42 -1.35 -3.81 1.44
N ILE A 43 -2.17 -4.72 1.97
CA ILE A 43 -2.13 -5.12 3.38
C ILE A 43 -0.78 -5.78 3.68
N ARG A 44 -0.34 -6.76 2.89
CA ARG A 44 0.88 -7.51 3.19
C ARG A 44 2.13 -6.62 3.21
N ALA A 45 2.29 -5.76 2.20
CA ALA A 45 3.38 -4.78 2.20
C ALA A 45 3.31 -3.82 3.41
N SER A 46 2.10 -3.43 3.81
CA SER A 46 1.89 -2.55 4.98
C SER A 46 2.16 -3.26 6.31
N GLN A 47 1.92 -4.57 6.43
CA GLN A 47 2.28 -5.38 7.58
C GLN A 47 3.81 -5.41 7.75
N LEU A 48 4.54 -5.70 6.67
CA LEU A 48 6.00 -5.75 6.65
C LEU A 48 6.65 -4.38 6.95
N ASN A 49 6.04 -3.29 6.48
CA ASN A 49 6.50 -1.93 6.76
C ASN A 49 5.95 -1.33 8.06
N HIS A 50 5.12 -2.06 8.81
CA HIS A 50 4.47 -1.59 10.04
C HIS A 50 3.67 -0.27 9.88
N CYS A 51 2.99 -0.05 8.75
CA CYS A 51 2.17 1.14 8.53
C CYS A 51 0.74 0.95 9.06
N ALA A 52 0.48 1.30 10.33
CA ALA A 52 -0.85 1.18 10.94
C ALA A 52 -1.96 1.95 10.19
N PHE A 53 -1.66 3.16 9.74
CA PHE A 53 -2.59 3.95 8.91
C PHE A 53 -3.01 3.21 7.64
N CYS A 54 -2.02 2.62 6.94
CA CYS A 54 -2.25 1.93 5.68
C CYS A 54 -3.03 0.63 5.90
N LEU A 55 -2.74 -0.09 6.99
CA LEU A 55 -3.47 -1.29 7.37
C LEU A 55 -4.95 -1.01 7.64
N ASP A 56 -5.28 0.02 8.41
CA ASP A 56 -6.67 0.40 8.70
C ASP A 56 -7.48 0.66 7.44
N MET A 57 -6.92 1.45 6.52
CA MET A 57 -7.54 1.78 5.24
C MET A 57 -7.71 0.54 4.35
N HIS A 58 -6.63 -0.22 4.12
CA HIS A 58 -6.65 -1.35 3.19
C HIS A 58 -7.42 -2.56 3.72
N VAL A 59 -7.49 -2.78 5.04
CA VAL A 59 -8.37 -3.81 5.61
C VAL A 59 -9.85 -3.46 5.38
N THR A 60 -10.21 -2.19 5.57
CA THR A 60 -11.55 -1.72 5.26
C THR A 60 -11.88 -1.88 3.78
N ASP A 61 -10.95 -1.56 2.89
CA ASP A 61 -11.18 -1.66 1.44
C ASP A 61 -11.16 -3.12 0.94
N ALA A 62 -10.34 -4.01 1.52
CA ALA A 62 -10.35 -5.44 1.23
C ALA A 62 -11.74 -6.06 1.50
N ARG A 63 -12.34 -5.73 2.65
CA ARG A 63 -13.70 -6.18 2.99
C ARG A 63 -14.74 -5.70 1.97
N LYS A 64 -14.62 -4.46 1.49
CA LYS A 64 -15.50 -3.94 0.43
C LYS A 64 -15.28 -4.65 -0.91
N ALA A 65 -14.06 -5.12 -1.18
CA ALA A 65 -13.71 -5.89 -2.36
C ALA A 65 -14.12 -7.37 -2.27
N GLY A 66 -14.66 -7.82 -1.14
CA GLY A 66 -15.16 -9.19 -0.95
C GLY A 66 -14.21 -10.15 -0.22
N GLU A 67 -13.09 -9.65 0.33
CA GLU A 67 -12.19 -10.48 1.14
C GLU A 67 -12.81 -10.90 2.48
N THR A 68 -12.35 -12.05 2.99
CA THR A 68 -12.79 -12.58 4.28
C THR A 68 -11.86 -12.15 5.42
N ASP A 69 -12.41 -12.00 6.62
CA ASP A 69 -11.58 -11.72 7.80
C ASP A 69 -10.58 -12.84 8.09
N GLU A 70 -10.90 -14.09 7.75
CA GLU A 70 -9.99 -15.24 7.88
C GLU A 70 -8.74 -15.07 7.00
N ARG A 71 -8.93 -14.75 5.72
CA ARG A 71 -7.82 -14.48 4.78
C ARG A 71 -7.00 -13.29 5.27
N ILE A 72 -7.64 -12.17 5.60
CA ILE A 72 -6.93 -10.99 6.12
C ILE A 72 -6.11 -11.32 7.38
N ALA A 73 -6.66 -12.09 8.32
CA ALA A 73 -5.99 -12.47 9.56
C ALA A 73 -4.81 -13.42 9.34
N LEU A 74 -4.92 -14.37 8.41
CA LEU A 74 -3.88 -15.36 8.11
C LEU A 74 -2.84 -14.89 7.08
N LEU A 75 -3.05 -13.71 6.47
CA LEU A 75 -2.17 -13.15 5.44
C LEU A 75 -0.71 -13.01 5.91
N GLY A 76 -0.50 -12.78 7.20
CA GLY A 76 0.85 -12.71 7.77
C GLY A 76 1.65 -14.02 7.71
N ALA A 77 0.96 -15.14 7.50
CA ALA A 77 1.49 -16.50 7.44
C ALA A 77 0.95 -17.24 6.18
N TRP A 78 0.80 -16.53 5.06
CA TRP A 78 0.14 -17.03 3.86
C TRP A 78 0.80 -18.29 3.28
N GLU A 79 2.11 -18.47 3.45
CA GLU A 79 2.85 -19.67 2.99
C GLU A 79 2.36 -20.94 3.70
N GLU A 80 2.04 -20.84 4.99
CA GLU A 80 1.57 -21.95 5.83
C GLU A 80 0.04 -22.14 5.75
N ALA A 81 -0.69 -21.15 5.25
CA ALA A 81 -2.14 -21.21 5.05
C ALA A 81 -2.51 -22.01 3.79
N THR A 82 -2.11 -23.29 3.75
CA THR A 82 -2.23 -24.16 2.58
C THR A 82 -3.67 -24.25 2.08
N GLY A 83 -3.89 -23.98 0.79
CA GLY A 83 -5.20 -24.02 0.14
C GLY A 83 -6.06 -22.78 0.37
N LEU A 84 -5.65 -21.85 1.23
CA LEU A 84 -6.38 -20.61 1.48
C LEU A 84 -6.15 -19.56 0.40
N TYR A 85 -4.95 -19.54 -0.20
CA TYR A 85 -4.55 -18.66 -1.29
C TYR A 85 -4.26 -19.46 -2.57
N SER A 86 -4.70 -18.95 -3.72
CA SER A 86 -4.46 -19.58 -5.01
C SER A 86 -2.98 -19.51 -5.42
N PRO A 87 -2.52 -20.35 -6.38
CA PRO A 87 -1.14 -20.28 -6.88
C PRO A 87 -0.76 -18.90 -7.45
N GLU A 88 -1.71 -18.23 -8.10
CA GLU A 88 -1.58 -16.86 -8.63
C GLU A 88 -1.42 -15.84 -7.50
N GLU A 89 -2.28 -15.90 -6.47
CA GLU A 89 -2.21 -15.01 -5.30
C GLU A 89 -0.88 -15.18 -4.57
N GLN A 90 -0.45 -16.42 -4.35
CA GLN A 90 0.83 -16.74 -3.72
C GLN A 90 2.02 -16.20 -4.53
N ALA A 91 1.96 -16.24 -5.87
CA ALA A 91 3.02 -15.67 -6.70
C ALA A 91 3.12 -14.14 -6.53
N ALA A 92 1.97 -13.46 -6.50
CA ALA A 92 1.92 -12.03 -6.26
C ALA A 92 2.33 -11.64 -4.82
N LEU A 93 1.98 -12.46 -3.83
CA LEU A 93 2.39 -12.27 -2.42
C LEU A 93 3.90 -12.44 -2.27
N ALA A 94 4.49 -13.49 -2.84
CA ALA A 94 5.94 -13.70 -2.83
C ALA A 94 6.69 -12.52 -3.48
N LEU A 95 6.22 -12.04 -4.63
CA LEU A 95 6.79 -10.85 -5.28
C LEU A 95 6.62 -9.59 -4.40
N THR A 96 5.48 -9.46 -3.74
CA THR A 96 5.22 -8.34 -2.80
C THR A 96 6.20 -8.33 -1.65
N GLU A 97 6.49 -9.48 -1.05
CA GLU A 97 7.47 -9.58 0.02
C GLU A 97 8.88 -9.26 -0.47
N ALA A 98 9.31 -9.88 -1.58
CA ALA A 98 10.66 -9.68 -2.14
C ALA A 98 10.94 -8.21 -2.50
N VAL A 99 9.99 -7.54 -3.14
CA VAL A 99 10.14 -6.11 -3.49
C VAL A 99 10.04 -5.22 -2.24
N THR A 100 9.23 -5.58 -1.25
CA THR A 100 9.11 -4.80 0.01
C THR A 100 10.38 -4.91 0.85
N LEU A 101 10.93 -6.10 0.95
CA LEU A 101 12.14 -6.44 1.72
C LEU A 101 13.41 -6.39 0.85
N LEU A 102 13.41 -5.58 -0.22
CA LEU A 102 14.48 -5.48 -1.21
C LEU A 102 15.91 -5.46 -0.63
N PRO A 103 16.22 -4.76 0.48
CA PRO A 103 17.56 -4.76 1.07
C PRO A 103 18.05 -6.13 1.60
N GLN A 104 17.16 -7.11 1.79
CA GLN A 104 17.47 -8.42 2.37
C GLN A 104 17.97 -9.45 1.34
N GLY A 105 17.89 -9.15 0.04
CA GLY A 105 18.32 -10.09 -1.00
C GLY A 105 17.89 -9.77 -2.42
N GLY A 106 17.30 -8.60 -2.68
CA GLY A 106 16.76 -8.27 -3.99
C GLY A 106 15.47 -9.03 -4.30
N VAL A 107 15.22 -9.24 -5.59
CA VAL A 107 14.10 -10.05 -6.09
C VAL A 107 14.69 -11.27 -6.79
N PRO A 108 14.58 -12.48 -6.23
CA PRO A 108 15.07 -13.70 -6.87
C PRO A 108 14.37 -13.96 -8.21
N ASP A 109 15.11 -14.46 -9.20
CA ASP A 109 14.57 -14.76 -10.53
C ASP A 109 13.38 -15.72 -10.46
N GLU A 110 13.43 -16.74 -9.61
CA GLU A 110 12.34 -17.70 -9.42
C GLU A 110 11.03 -17.06 -8.92
N VAL A 111 11.12 -16.03 -8.08
CA VAL A 111 9.96 -15.28 -7.57
C VAL A 111 9.38 -14.41 -8.68
N TYR A 112 10.25 -13.75 -9.44
CA TYR A 112 9.85 -12.94 -10.59
C TYR A 112 9.17 -13.80 -11.67
N ASP A 113 9.82 -14.89 -12.08
CA ASP A 113 9.36 -15.78 -13.15
C ASP A 113 8.03 -16.43 -12.79
N ARG A 114 7.83 -16.81 -11.52
CA ARG A 114 6.56 -17.34 -11.03
C ARG A 114 5.44 -16.31 -11.17
N ALA A 115 5.68 -15.05 -10.81
CA ALA A 115 4.68 -13.99 -11.00
C ALA A 115 4.44 -13.74 -12.51
N ALA A 116 5.49 -13.67 -13.32
CA ALA A 116 5.38 -13.48 -14.76
C ALA A 116 4.59 -14.59 -15.47
N ALA A 117 4.71 -15.85 -15.01
CA ALA A 117 3.95 -16.97 -15.55
C ALA A 117 2.43 -16.83 -15.35
N HIS A 118 2.00 -16.23 -14.24
CA HIS A 118 0.57 -16.02 -13.92
C HIS A 118 0.01 -14.72 -14.52
N PHE A 119 0.78 -13.64 -14.48
CA PHE A 119 0.28 -12.29 -14.79
C PHE A 119 0.71 -11.78 -16.17
N GLY A 120 1.66 -12.45 -16.83
CA GLY A 120 2.30 -11.98 -18.07
C GLY A 120 3.05 -10.65 -17.88
N ASP A 121 3.69 -10.16 -18.93
CA ASP A 121 4.57 -8.99 -18.85
C ASP A 121 3.85 -7.74 -18.32
N THR A 122 2.66 -7.45 -18.85
CA THR A 122 1.90 -6.24 -18.45
C THR A 122 1.38 -6.35 -17.02
N GLY A 123 0.90 -7.53 -16.60
CA GLY A 123 0.44 -7.75 -15.24
C GLY A 123 1.60 -7.66 -14.23
N THR A 124 2.75 -8.24 -14.55
CA THR A 124 3.95 -8.15 -13.69
C THR A 124 4.44 -6.72 -13.53
N VAL A 125 4.47 -5.92 -14.60
CA VAL A 125 4.80 -4.48 -14.52
C VAL A 125 3.84 -3.74 -13.57
N ARG A 126 2.55 -4.07 -13.63
CA ARG A 126 1.54 -3.48 -12.75
C ARG A 126 1.71 -3.90 -11.30
N LEU A 127 2.01 -5.17 -11.03
CA LEU A 127 2.32 -5.66 -9.69
C LEU A 127 3.52 -4.91 -9.10
N ILE A 128 4.63 -4.81 -9.84
CA ILE A 128 5.83 -4.09 -9.38
C ILE A 128 5.51 -2.62 -9.09
N ALA A 129 4.76 -1.96 -9.98
CA ALA A 129 4.33 -0.58 -9.78
C ALA A 129 3.41 -0.42 -8.55
N LEU A 130 2.48 -1.36 -8.32
CA LEU A 130 1.57 -1.36 -7.18
C LEU A 130 2.35 -1.53 -5.87
N ILE A 131 3.24 -2.52 -5.82
CA ILE A 131 4.08 -2.80 -4.65
C ILE A 131 4.98 -1.61 -4.34
N THR A 132 5.57 -0.98 -5.37
CA THR A 132 6.40 0.23 -5.22
C THR A 132 5.58 1.40 -4.68
N ALA A 133 4.35 1.59 -5.18
CA ALA A 133 3.47 2.64 -4.73
C ALA A 133 3.11 2.49 -3.24
N ILE A 134 2.69 1.30 -2.79
CA ILE A 134 2.38 1.09 -1.37
C ILE A 134 3.59 1.21 -0.47
N ASN A 135 4.75 0.74 -0.93
CA ASN A 135 6.01 0.94 -0.23
C ASN A 135 6.35 2.44 -0.05
N SER A 136 6.01 3.28 -1.02
CA SER A 136 6.15 4.73 -0.93
C SER A 136 5.17 5.34 0.06
N TRP A 137 3.89 4.96 0.00
CA TRP A 137 2.87 5.38 0.96
C TRP A 137 3.22 4.99 2.40
N ASN A 138 3.66 3.75 2.62
CA ASN A 138 4.08 3.25 3.93
C ASN A 138 5.23 4.09 4.49
N ARG A 139 6.28 4.33 3.69
CA ARG A 139 7.45 5.13 4.10
C ARG A 139 7.05 6.55 4.50
N ILE A 140 6.22 7.22 3.69
CA ILE A 140 5.74 8.58 4.00
C ILE A 140 4.91 8.58 5.28
N ASN A 141 3.91 7.70 5.39
CA ASN A 141 2.95 7.74 6.49
C ASN A 141 3.61 7.36 7.83
N VAL A 142 4.51 6.39 7.84
CA VAL A 142 5.30 6.03 9.03
C VAL A 142 6.28 7.16 9.39
N ALA A 143 6.98 7.74 8.42
CA ALA A 143 7.90 8.85 8.66
C ALA A 143 7.18 10.11 9.15
N ALA A 144 5.98 10.41 8.66
CA ALA A 144 5.19 11.55 9.09
C ALA A 144 4.35 11.30 10.36
N ARG A 145 4.28 10.05 10.85
CA ARG A 145 3.39 9.61 11.94
C ARG A 145 1.92 9.98 11.68
N ILE A 146 1.44 9.65 10.49
CA ILE A 146 0.02 9.85 10.17
C ILE A 146 -0.81 8.89 11.06
N PRO A 147 -1.76 9.39 11.87
CA PRO A 147 -2.55 8.56 12.76
C PRO A 147 -3.60 7.78 11.99
N VAL A 148 -3.98 6.63 12.52
CA VAL A 148 -5.09 5.80 12.01
C VAL A 148 -6.37 6.63 11.90
N GLY A 149 -7.16 6.41 10.85
CA GLY A 149 -8.40 7.16 10.59
C GLY A 149 -8.21 8.62 10.12
N ALA A 150 -6.97 9.10 9.92
CA ALA A 150 -6.75 10.45 9.38
C ALA A 150 -7.26 10.58 7.94
N SER A 151 -7.89 11.72 7.62
CA SER A 151 -8.19 12.04 6.22
C SER A 151 -6.94 12.53 5.49
N LEU A 152 -6.58 11.87 4.39
CA LEU A 152 -5.54 12.32 3.47
C LEU A 152 -6.06 13.34 2.44
N ALA A 153 -7.36 13.63 2.44
CA ALA A 153 -7.88 14.70 1.61
C ALA A 153 -7.16 16.00 1.99
N PRO A 154 -6.74 16.83 1.01
CA PRO A 154 -6.27 18.17 1.33
C PRO A 154 -7.39 18.84 2.13
N ALA A 155 -7.10 19.25 3.36
CA ALA A 155 -7.96 20.22 4.03
C ALA A 155 -8.08 21.39 3.03
N GLU A 156 -9.31 21.79 2.70
CA GLU A 156 -9.56 22.98 1.88
C GLU A 156 -8.62 24.07 2.37
N ALA A 157 -7.86 24.68 1.45
CA ALA A 157 -6.95 25.76 1.79
C ALA A 157 -7.76 26.79 2.59
N ALA A 158 -7.34 27.04 3.84
CA ALA A 158 -7.98 28.06 4.65
C ALA A 158 -8.03 29.35 3.81
N PRO A 159 -9.18 30.05 3.75
CA PRO A 159 -9.29 31.26 2.95
C PRO A 159 -8.17 32.20 3.34
N THR A 160 -7.47 32.71 2.34
CA THR A 160 -6.41 33.70 2.53
C THR A 160 -6.99 34.84 3.37
N PRO A 161 -6.33 35.28 4.45
CA PRO A 161 -6.86 36.40 5.22
C PRO A 161 -7.01 37.57 4.27
N VAL A 162 -8.26 38.01 4.06
CA VAL A 162 -8.55 39.21 3.29
C VAL A 162 -7.82 40.32 4.02
N GLY A 163 -6.73 40.80 3.42
CA GLY A 163 -5.96 41.91 3.95
C GLY A 163 -6.90 43.07 4.21
N GLY A 164 -6.90 43.55 5.46
CA GLY A 164 -7.63 44.74 5.85
C GLY A 164 -7.20 45.90 4.97
N ALA A 165 -8.15 46.42 4.19
CA ALA A 165 -8.00 47.72 3.58
C ALA A 165 -7.97 48.77 4.70
N SER A 166 -6.93 49.60 4.66
CA SER A 166 -6.79 50.83 5.44
C SER A 166 -7.80 51.88 5.00
#